data_AF-A0A1D6KI36-F1
#
_entry.id   AF-A0A1D6KI36-F1
#
_cell.length_a   1.000
_cell.length_b   1.000
_cell.length_c   1.000
_cell.angle_alpha   90.00
_cell.angle_beta   90.00
_cell.angle_gamma   90.00
#
_symmetry.space_group_name_H-M   'P 1'
#
loop_
_entity.id
_entity.type
_entity.pdbx_description
1 polymer ?
#
loop_
_entity_poly.entity_id
_entity_poly.type
_entity_poly.pdbx_seq_one_letter_code
_entity_poly.pdbx_strand_id
1 'polypeptide(L)'
;MTVGAGIAVQDGSLLALGAKVLREVRGNVLVTPAAGGGLTNGAFLGVRSAPAASRSIFPVGKLRDQRFVCTFRFKMWWMTQRMGSAGRDIPSETQFLLVEVSGGGEQPAVVYTVFLPVLEGSFRAVLQGNADDELEICLESGDPDVESFQGSHLVFVGAGSDPFEVITSSVKAVERHLQTFSHREKKKMPDILNWFGWCTWDAFYTNVTAQGVKQGLQSLEKGGVSPRFVIIDDGWQSVAMDPVGIACLSDNSANFANRLTHIRENHKFQKNGREGHREDDPAKGLAHVVNEIKGKHQLK
;
A
#
# COMPACT_ATOMS: atom_id res chain seq x y z
N MET A 1 -32.56 -1.32 -20.07
CA MET A 1 -32.21 -1.97 -18.79
C MET A 1 -30.94 -2.77 -19.02
N THR A 2 -29.78 -2.22 -18.65
CA THR A 2 -28.52 -2.97 -18.67
C THR A 2 -28.41 -3.76 -17.37
N VAL A 3 -28.52 -5.09 -17.48
CA VAL A 3 -28.18 -6.03 -16.41
C VAL A 3 -26.69 -5.87 -16.14
N GLY A 4 -26.33 -5.04 -15.15
CA GLY A 4 -24.96 -4.59 -14.94
C GLY A 4 -24.43 -5.03 -13.59
N ALA A 5 -23.38 -5.85 -13.61
CA ALA A 5 -22.31 -5.96 -12.62
C ALA A 5 -22.65 -6.25 -11.14
N GLY A 6 -23.90 -6.45 -10.73
CA GLY A 6 -24.26 -6.66 -9.32
C GLY A 6 -24.04 -5.46 -8.39
N ILE A 7 -23.31 -4.42 -8.83
CA ILE A 7 -23.06 -3.17 -8.11
C ILE A 7 -23.89 -2.06 -8.75
N ALA A 8 -24.74 -1.40 -7.97
CA ALA A 8 -25.57 -0.32 -8.46
C ALA A 8 -25.90 0.69 -7.35
N VAL A 9 -26.18 1.94 -7.74
CA VAL A 9 -26.82 2.91 -6.84
C VAL A 9 -28.30 2.97 -7.16
N GLN A 10 -29.14 2.68 -6.18
CA GLN A 10 -30.59 2.68 -6.31
C GLN A 10 -31.22 3.21 -5.02
N ASP A 11 -32.20 4.11 -5.15
CA ASP A 11 -32.95 4.70 -4.03
C ASP A 11 -32.03 5.25 -2.92
N GLY A 12 -30.98 5.96 -3.32
CA GLY A 12 -29.97 6.52 -2.42
C GLY A 12 -29.13 5.49 -1.68
N SER A 13 -29.06 4.24 -2.15
CA SER A 13 -28.27 3.16 -1.53
C SER A 13 -27.28 2.56 -2.54
N LEU A 14 -26.08 2.21 -2.08
CA LEU A 14 -25.15 1.38 -2.86
C LEU A 14 -25.49 -0.08 -2.60
N LEU A 15 -25.92 -0.77 -3.65
CA LEU A 15 -26.28 -2.17 -3.63
C LEU A 15 -25.13 -3.01 -4.17
N ALA A 16 -24.86 -4.13 -3.50
CA ALA A 16 -23.97 -5.19 -3.95
C ALA A 16 -24.72 -6.53 -3.93
N LEU A 17 -24.96 -7.10 -5.12
CA LEU A 17 -25.80 -8.30 -5.31
C LEU A 17 -27.16 -8.20 -4.60
N GLY A 18 -27.76 -6.99 -4.63
CA GLY A 18 -29.03 -6.69 -3.97
C GLY A 18 -28.93 -6.33 -2.48
N ALA A 19 -27.79 -6.53 -1.84
CA ALA A 19 -27.56 -6.17 -0.45
C ALA A 19 -27.16 -4.70 -0.29
N LYS A 20 -27.75 -3.99 0.69
CA LYS A 20 -27.49 -2.57 0.94
C LYS A 20 -26.18 -2.38 1.72
N VAL A 21 -25.13 -1.95 1.03
CA VAL A 21 -23.80 -1.72 1.60
C VAL A 21 -23.68 -0.32 2.20
N LEU A 22 -24.02 0.71 1.40
CA LEU A 22 -24.07 2.10 1.85
C LEU A 22 -25.49 2.65 1.74
N ARG A 23 -25.88 3.49 2.69
CA ARG A 23 -27.15 4.24 2.71
C ARG A 23 -26.85 5.72 2.44
N GLU A 24 -27.86 6.51 2.07
CA GLU A 24 -27.70 7.96 1.86
C GLU A 24 -26.56 8.32 0.88
N VAL A 25 -26.42 7.54 -0.21
CA VAL A 25 -25.39 7.75 -1.23
C VAL A 25 -25.59 9.10 -1.92
N ARG A 26 -24.50 9.88 -2.01
CA ARG A 26 -24.51 11.23 -2.59
C ARG A 26 -24.79 11.17 -4.10
N GLY A 27 -25.57 12.14 -4.60
CA GLY A 27 -26.01 12.17 -6.00
C GLY A 27 -24.92 12.41 -7.04
N ASN A 28 -23.73 12.83 -6.62
CA ASN A 28 -22.56 13.00 -7.49
C ASN A 28 -21.69 11.73 -7.59
N VAL A 29 -22.03 10.65 -6.88
CA VAL A 29 -21.33 9.36 -7.02
C VAL A 29 -21.63 8.74 -8.38
N LEU A 30 -20.59 8.33 -9.08
CA LEU A 30 -20.65 7.63 -10.36
C LEU A 30 -20.38 6.14 -10.14
N VAL A 31 -21.14 5.29 -10.81
CA VAL A 31 -20.85 3.85 -10.91
C VAL A 31 -20.50 3.53 -12.36
N THR A 32 -19.26 3.11 -12.60
CA THR A 32 -18.76 2.73 -13.92
C THR A 32 -18.56 1.22 -13.97
N PRO A 33 -19.30 0.47 -14.80
CA PRO A 33 -19.13 -0.99 -14.88
C PRO A 33 -17.69 -1.37 -15.24
N ALA A 34 -17.15 -2.41 -14.59
CA ALA A 34 -15.84 -2.94 -14.98
C ALA A 34 -15.95 -3.65 -16.34
N ALA A 35 -15.25 -3.16 -17.36
CA ALA A 35 -15.24 -3.76 -18.69
C ALA A 35 -14.32 -5.00 -18.74
N GLY A 36 -14.75 -6.10 -19.37
CA GLY A 36 -13.94 -7.29 -19.64
C GLY A 36 -14.63 -8.61 -19.31
N GLY A 37 -14.69 -9.53 -20.29
CA GLY A 37 -15.47 -10.77 -20.28
C GLY A 37 -15.12 -11.78 -19.18
N GLY A 38 -15.73 -11.62 -18.01
CA GLY A 38 -15.67 -12.58 -16.91
C GLY A 38 -15.87 -11.98 -15.50
N LEU A 39 -15.96 -10.66 -15.36
CA LEU A 39 -16.17 -9.98 -14.09
C LEU A 39 -17.63 -9.51 -13.98
N THR A 40 -18.54 -10.43 -13.71
CA THR A 40 -19.98 -10.12 -13.68
C THR A 40 -20.42 -9.37 -12.43
N ASN A 41 -19.54 -9.16 -11.43
CA ASN A 41 -19.90 -8.70 -10.09
C ASN A 41 -19.02 -7.53 -9.58
N GLY A 42 -18.58 -6.61 -10.45
CA GLY A 42 -17.78 -5.47 -10.02
C GLY A 42 -17.90 -4.21 -10.86
N ALA A 43 -17.72 -3.06 -10.23
CA ALA A 43 -17.80 -1.74 -10.83
C ALA A 43 -16.83 -0.78 -10.13
N PHE A 44 -16.50 0.33 -10.77
CA PHE A 44 -15.76 1.41 -10.15
C PHE A 44 -16.70 2.48 -9.62
N LEU A 45 -16.40 2.99 -8.43
CA LEU A 45 -16.94 4.22 -7.92
C LEU A 45 -16.05 5.39 -8.35
N GLY A 46 -16.72 6.46 -8.75
CA GLY A 46 -16.14 7.75 -9.06
C GLY A 46 -16.99 8.89 -8.51
N VAL A 47 -16.56 10.12 -8.76
CA VAL A 47 -17.27 11.34 -8.36
C VAL A 47 -17.35 12.28 -9.56
N ARG A 48 -18.55 12.79 -9.84
CA ARG A 48 -18.77 13.77 -10.90
C ARG A 48 -18.28 15.15 -10.47
N SER A 49 -17.55 15.83 -11.37
CA SER A 49 -17.25 17.27 -11.30
C SER A 49 -16.74 17.73 -9.93
N ALA A 50 -15.47 17.46 -9.65
CA ALA A 50 -14.79 18.04 -8.51
C ALA A 50 -14.11 19.38 -8.85
N PRO A 51 -13.98 20.31 -7.89
CA PRO A 51 -13.08 21.45 -8.03
C PRO A 51 -11.65 20.98 -8.34
N ALA A 52 -10.93 21.74 -9.17
CA ALA A 52 -9.51 21.50 -9.38
C ALA A 52 -8.77 21.68 -8.06
N ALA A 53 -8.09 20.63 -7.60
CA ALA A 53 -7.27 20.64 -6.41
C ALA A 53 -6.33 19.44 -6.40
N SER A 54 -5.10 19.64 -5.92
CA SER A 54 -4.13 18.57 -5.66
C SER A 54 -4.57 17.60 -4.55
N ARG A 55 -5.58 18.00 -3.76
CA ARG A 55 -6.23 17.18 -2.73
C ARG A 55 -7.72 17.47 -2.66
N SER A 56 -8.54 16.42 -2.69
CA SER A 56 -10.00 16.52 -2.51
C SER A 56 -10.56 15.39 -1.66
N ILE A 57 -11.62 15.66 -0.89
CA ILE A 57 -12.35 14.66 -0.11
C ILE A 57 -13.81 14.66 -0.55
N PHE A 58 -14.36 13.47 -0.82
CA PHE A 58 -15.73 13.30 -1.27
C PHE A 58 -16.47 12.29 -0.38
N PRO A 59 -17.53 12.71 0.33
CA PRO A 59 -18.46 11.78 0.95
C PRO A 59 -19.17 10.95 -0.11
N VAL A 60 -19.20 9.63 0.06
CA VAL A 60 -19.86 8.69 -0.84
C VAL A 60 -21.25 8.34 -0.33
N GLY A 61 -21.33 7.91 0.93
CA GLY A 61 -22.56 7.46 1.58
C GLY A 61 -22.24 6.85 2.94
N LYS A 62 -23.26 6.52 3.71
CA LYS A 62 -23.14 6.08 5.09
C LYS A 62 -23.02 4.57 5.23
N LEU A 63 -21.99 4.14 5.95
CA LEU A 63 -21.82 2.75 6.38
C LEU A 63 -22.28 2.64 7.83
N ARG A 64 -23.35 1.87 8.08
CA ARG A 64 -23.90 1.68 9.44
C ARG A 64 -24.37 0.25 9.63
N ASP A 65 -24.08 -0.30 10.79
CA ASP A 65 -24.50 -1.64 11.20
C ASP A 65 -23.99 -2.74 10.25
N GLN A 66 -22.84 -2.52 9.60
CA GLN A 66 -22.22 -3.47 8.67
C GLN A 66 -20.80 -3.77 9.15
N ARG A 67 -20.54 -5.02 9.50
CA ARG A 67 -19.20 -5.44 9.94
C ARG A 67 -18.20 -5.27 8.82
N PHE A 68 -17.01 -4.77 9.14
CA PHE A 68 -15.93 -4.70 8.16
C PHE A 68 -14.58 -5.02 8.76
N VAL A 69 -13.65 -5.36 7.87
CA VAL A 69 -12.21 -5.29 8.12
C VAL A 69 -11.58 -4.40 7.05
N CYS A 70 -10.64 -3.55 7.46
CA CYS A 70 -9.91 -2.67 6.57
C CYS A 70 -8.42 -2.74 6.85
N THR A 71 -7.60 -2.36 5.87
CA THR A 71 -6.17 -2.12 6.05
C THR A 71 -5.83 -0.68 5.71
N PHE A 72 -5.11 -0.01 6.60
CA PHE A 72 -4.83 1.41 6.50
C PHE A 72 -3.39 1.72 6.88
N ARG A 73 -2.87 2.82 6.34
CA ARG A 73 -1.51 3.26 6.58
C ARG A 73 -1.46 4.13 7.86
N PHE A 74 -1.02 3.53 8.97
CA PHE A 74 -0.93 4.23 10.26
C PHE A 74 0.41 4.98 10.47
N LYS A 75 1.40 4.68 9.63
CA LYS A 75 2.70 5.39 9.52
C LYS A 75 3.13 5.43 8.06
N MET A 76 4.07 6.29 7.69
CA MET A 76 4.48 6.50 6.30
C MET A 76 4.79 5.21 5.51
N TRP A 77 5.33 4.19 6.18
CA TRP A 77 5.83 2.94 5.57
C TRP A 77 5.02 1.70 5.95
N TRP A 78 4.08 1.82 6.90
CA TRP A 78 3.44 0.66 7.54
C TRP A 78 1.93 0.71 7.43
N MET A 79 1.36 -0.45 7.10
CA MET A 79 -0.07 -0.70 7.19
C MET A 79 -0.39 -1.61 8.37
N THR A 80 -1.59 -1.45 8.91
CA THR A 80 -2.18 -2.36 9.89
C THR A 80 -3.67 -2.53 9.57
N GLN A 81 -4.34 -3.42 10.28
CA GLN A 81 -5.76 -3.68 10.13
C GLN A 81 -6.62 -3.02 11.21
N ARG A 82 -7.89 -2.74 10.86
CA ARG A 82 -8.94 -2.41 11.83
C ARG A 82 -10.24 -3.10 11.45
N MET A 83 -10.97 -3.53 12.48
CA MET A 83 -12.34 -4.01 12.35
C MET A 83 -13.29 -2.98 12.94
N GLY A 84 -14.49 -2.86 12.37
CA GLY A 84 -15.51 -1.92 12.83
C GLY A 84 -16.88 -2.26 12.27
N SER A 85 -17.84 -1.39 12.53
CA SER A 85 -19.22 -1.58 12.05
C SER A 85 -19.90 -0.31 11.51
N ALA A 86 -19.23 0.84 11.60
CA ALA A 86 -19.74 2.11 11.14
C ALA A 86 -18.67 2.91 10.38
N GLY A 87 -19.10 3.85 9.53
CA GLY A 87 -18.20 4.66 8.71
C GLY A 87 -17.17 5.41 9.56
N ARG A 88 -17.57 5.92 10.73
CA ARG A 88 -16.67 6.61 11.68
C ARG A 88 -15.48 5.77 12.16
N ASP A 89 -15.60 4.44 12.10
CA ASP A 89 -14.55 3.53 12.55
C ASP A 89 -13.42 3.41 11.52
N ILE A 90 -13.67 3.79 10.27
CA ILE A 90 -12.74 3.68 9.14
C ILE A 90 -11.62 4.70 9.31
N PRO A 91 -10.36 4.27 9.50
CA PRO A 91 -9.23 5.18 9.65
C PRO A 91 -8.96 5.97 8.37
N SER A 92 -8.34 7.14 8.52
CA SER A 92 -7.69 7.81 7.41
C SER A 92 -6.64 6.89 6.76
N GLU A 93 -6.37 7.12 5.47
CA GLU A 93 -5.40 6.34 4.70
C GLU A 93 -5.75 4.84 4.56
N THR A 94 -7.04 4.50 4.55
CA THR A 94 -7.51 3.14 4.28
C THR A 94 -7.33 2.79 2.80
N GLN A 95 -6.59 1.71 2.49
CA GLN A 95 -6.28 1.28 1.11
C GLN A 95 -6.96 -0.02 0.70
N PHE A 96 -7.70 -0.64 1.61
CA PHE A 96 -8.55 -1.80 1.34
C PHE A 96 -9.61 -1.89 2.43
N LEU A 97 -10.85 -2.18 2.04
CA LEU A 97 -11.98 -2.37 2.92
C LEU A 97 -12.81 -3.56 2.43
N LEU A 98 -13.15 -4.47 3.34
CA LEU A 98 -14.06 -5.59 3.10
C LEU A 98 -15.24 -5.47 4.04
N VAL A 99 -16.43 -5.33 3.48
CA VAL A 99 -17.69 -5.21 4.22
C VAL A 99 -18.46 -6.52 4.13
N GLU A 100 -18.89 -7.04 5.26
CA GLU A 100 -19.80 -8.17 5.40
C GLU A 100 -21.22 -7.64 5.52
N VAL A 101 -22.07 -7.96 4.54
CA VAL A 101 -23.44 -7.46 4.46
C VAL A 101 -24.43 -8.62 4.49
N SER A 102 -25.36 -8.61 5.43
CA SER A 102 -26.47 -9.57 5.43
C SER A 102 -27.40 -9.31 4.24
N GLY A 103 -27.57 -10.30 3.35
CA GLY A 103 -28.52 -10.23 2.24
C GLY A 103 -29.95 -10.11 2.74
N GLY A 104 -30.69 -9.12 2.25
CA GLY A 104 -32.06 -8.80 2.69
C GLY A 104 -33.17 -9.64 2.05
N GLY A 105 -32.91 -10.93 1.74
CA GLY A 105 -33.86 -11.82 1.04
C GLY A 105 -34.33 -13.01 1.89
N GLU A 106 -35.17 -13.87 1.29
CA GLU A 106 -35.75 -15.08 1.94
C GLU A 106 -34.72 -16.14 2.37
N GLN A 107 -33.45 -16.00 1.94
CA GLN A 107 -32.32 -16.75 2.48
C GLN A 107 -31.26 -15.77 3.01
N PRO A 108 -30.74 -15.98 4.23
CA PRO A 108 -29.67 -15.17 4.80
C PRO A 108 -28.34 -15.53 4.13
N ALA A 109 -28.14 -15.07 2.90
CA ALA A 109 -26.85 -15.15 2.23
C ALA A 109 -26.04 -13.90 2.57
N VAL A 110 -24.87 -14.09 3.17
CA VAL A 110 -23.91 -13.01 3.41
C VAL A 110 -23.28 -12.60 2.08
N VAL A 111 -23.24 -11.31 1.81
CA VAL A 111 -22.53 -10.71 0.68
C VAL A 111 -21.30 -9.99 1.20
N TYR A 112 -20.13 -10.41 0.71
CA TYR A 112 -18.87 -9.74 0.97
C TYR A 112 -18.61 -8.72 -0.15
N THR A 113 -18.37 -7.47 0.24
CA THR A 113 -18.12 -6.36 -0.69
C THR A 113 -16.74 -5.78 -0.44
N VAL A 114 -15.86 -5.88 -1.42
CA VAL A 114 -14.54 -5.26 -1.44
C VAL A 114 -14.65 -3.84 -1.95
N PHE A 115 -13.99 -2.90 -1.29
CA PHE A 115 -13.66 -1.57 -1.79
C PHE A 115 -12.15 -1.47 -1.87
N LEU A 116 -11.63 -1.29 -3.07
CA LEU A 116 -10.21 -1.22 -3.37
C LEU A 116 -9.92 0.10 -4.07
N PRO A 117 -9.45 1.13 -3.34
CA PRO A 117 -8.96 2.38 -3.91
C PRO A 117 -7.81 2.13 -4.88
N VAL A 118 -7.80 2.87 -5.99
CA VAL A 118 -6.81 2.72 -7.06
C VAL A 118 -6.18 4.06 -7.43
N LEU A 119 -5.22 4.01 -8.36
CA LEU A 119 -4.69 5.19 -9.01
C LEU A 119 -5.52 5.51 -10.26
N GLU A 120 -5.79 6.79 -10.51
CA GLU A 120 -6.35 7.27 -11.77
C GLU A 120 -5.50 8.46 -12.25
N GLY A 121 -4.76 8.25 -13.35
CA GLY A 121 -3.74 9.21 -13.79
C GLY A 121 -2.69 9.45 -12.70
N SER A 122 -2.45 10.72 -12.36
CA SER A 122 -1.49 11.13 -11.34
C SER A 122 -2.04 11.13 -9.91
N PHE A 123 -3.28 10.69 -9.71
CA PHE A 123 -3.94 10.76 -8.41
C PHE A 123 -4.09 9.40 -7.75
N ARG A 124 -3.89 9.39 -6.43
CA ARG A 124 -4.08 8.26 -5.55
C ARG A 124 -5.37 8.43 -4.75
N ALA A 125 -6.25 7.44 -4.82
CA ALA A 125 -7.41 7.35 -3.94
C ALA A 125 -7.08 6.57 -2.66
N VAL A 126 -7.67 7.00 -1.55
CA VAL A 126 -7.80 6.25 -0.29
C VAL A 126 -9.19 6.45 0.29
N LEU A 127 -9.56 5.60 1.25
CA LEU A 127 -10.79 5.73 2.02
C LEU A 127 -10.50 6.32 3.39
N GLN A 128 -11.51 6.98 3.95
CA GLN A 128 -11.57 7.36 5.34
C GLN A 128 -13.01 7.44 5.82
N GLY A 129 -13.19 7.43 7.14
CA GLY A 129 -14.47 7.70 7.80
C GLY A 129 -14.57 9.13 8.31
N ASN A 130 -15.79 9.59 8.58
CA ASN A 130 -16.05 10.85 9.29
C ASN A 130 -17.03 10.68 10.46
N ALA A 131 -17.27 11.77 11.21
CA ALA A 131 -18.13 11.75 12.40
C ALA A 131 -19.61 11.41 12.12
N ASP A 132 -20.04 11.55 10.86
CA ASP A 132 -21.41 11.33 10.38
C ASP A 132 -21.65 9.91 9.82
N ASP A 133 -20.68 8.99 10.02
CA ASP A 133 -20.65 7.63 9.48
C ASP A 133 -20.52 7.54 7.96
N GLU A 134 -20.05 8.60 7.31
CA GLU A 134 -19.82 8.57 5.87
C GLU A 134 -18.50 7.88 5.54
N LEU A 135 -18.56 7.01 4.53
CA LEU A 135 -17.38 6.59 3.79
C LEU A 135 -16.99 7.74 2.86
N GLU A 136 -15.75 8.21 2.96
CA GLU A 136 -15.20 9.26 2.12
C GLU A 136 -14.09 8.71 1.23
N ILE A 137 -14.02 9.21 0.00
CA ILE A 137 -12.86 9.03 -0.89
C ILE A 137 -11.98 10.27 -0.73
N CYS A 138 -10.74 10.08 -0.29
CA CYS A 138 -9.71 11.10 -0.32
C CYS A 138 -8.81 10.86 -1.54
N LEU A 139 -8.67 11.88 -2.37
CA LEU A 139 -7.93 11.84 -3.63
C LEU A 139 -6.79 12.86 -3.57
N GLU A 140 -5.56 12.43 -3.85
CA GLU A 140 -4.37 13.26 -3.75
C GLU A 140 -3.38 12.99 -4.89
N SER A 141 -2.81 14.04 -5.49
CA SER A 141 -1.71 13.93 -6.45
C SER A 141 -0.33 13.93 -5.77
N GLY A 142 -0.24 14.56 -4.59
CA GLY A 142 1.04 14.81 -3.91
C GLY A 142 1.86 15.96 -4.52
N ASP A 143 1.30 16.67 -5.51
CA ASP A 143 1.94 17.79 -6.20
C ASP A 143 0.93 18.95 -6.31
N PRO A 144 1.20 20.12 -5.69
CA PRO A 144 0.33 21.30 -5.77
C PRO A 144 0.02 21.75 -7.19
N ASP A 145 0.90 21.49 -8.16
CA ASP A 145 0.72 21.90 -9.56
C ASP A 145 -0.12 20.89 -10.36
N VAL A 146 -0.43 19.73 -9.78
CA VAL A 146 -1.24 18.67 -10.40
C VAL A 146 -2.62 18.65 -9.75
N GLU A 147 -3.57 19.37 -10.35
CA GLU A 147 -4.90 19.65 -9.76
C GLU A 147 -6.08 19.00 -10.50
N SER A 148 -5.83 18.37 -11.66
CA SER A 148 -6.90 17.88 -12.54
C SER A 148 -6.91 16.35 -12.68
N PHE A 149 -8.11 15.77 -12.58
CA PHE A 149 -8.34 14.33 -12.66
C PHE A 149 -9.70 14.04 -13.31
N GLN A 150 -9.90 12.81 -13.80
CA GLN A 150 -11.16 12.41 -14.44
C GLN A 150 -12.25 12.05 -13.41
N GLY A 151 -11.87 11.38 -12.34
CA GLY A 151 -12.70 11.06 -11.18
C GLY A 151 -13.60 9.86 -11.38
N SER A 152 -13.38 9.02 -12.40
CA SER A 152 -14.36 8.03 -12.85
C SER A 152 -14.10 6.60 -12.36
N HIS A 153 -12.85 6.30 -12.04
CA HIS A 153 -12.36 4.98 -11.62
C HIS A 153 -11.51 5.09 -10.35
N LEU A 154 -12.08 5.62 -9.27
CA LEU A 154 -11.31 5.91 -8.04
C LEU A 154 -11.25 4.73 -7.08
N VAL A 155 -12.35 3.97 -6.96
CA VAL A 155 -12.43 2.81 -6.06
C VAL A 155 -13.10 1.66 -6.79
N PHE A 156 -12.41 0.54 -6.95
CA PHE A 156 -13.03 -0.68 -7.44
C PHE A 156 -13.90 -1.30 -6.34
N VAL A 157 -15.12 -1.69 -6.69
CA VAL A 157 -16.06 -2.40 -5.84
C VAL A 157 -16.35 -3.77 -6.44
N GLY A 158 -16.10 -4.82 -5.68
CA GLY A 158 -16.36 -6.21 -6.06
C GLY A 158 -17.23 -6.91 -5.02
N ALA A 159 -18.13 -7.80 -5.46
CA ALA A 159 -19.03 -8.50 -4.56
C ALA A 159 -19.11 -10.02 -4.81
N GLY A 160 -19.25 -10.79 -3.74
CA GLY A 160 -19.37 -12.25 -3.79
C GLY A 160 -19.81 -12.87 -2.47
N SER A 161 -20.02 -14.18 -2.47
CA SER A 161 -20.43 -14.95 -1.28
C SER A 161 -19.25 -15.50 -0.46
N ASP A 162 -18.05 -15.50 -1.03
CA ASP A 162 -16.82 -15.94 -0.36
C ASP A 162 -15.82 -14.76 -0.29
N PRO A 163 -15.31 -14.42 0.91
CA PRO A 163 -14.45 -13.26 1.10
C PRO A 163 -13.07 -13.42 0.44
N PHE A 164 -12.54 -14.63 0.32
CA PHE A 164 -11.22 -14.87 -0.28
C PHE A 164 -11.28 -14.81 -1.81
N GLU A 165 -12.33 -15.37 -2.40
CA GLU A 165 -12.58 -15.32 -3.83
C GLU A 165 -12.91 -13.90 -4.30
N VAL A 166 -13.70 -13.13 -3.55
CA VAL A 166 -14.01 -11.74 -3.92
C VAL A 166 -12.76 -10.86 -3.85
N ILE A 167 -11.88 -11.04 -2.86
CA ILE A 167 -10.59 -10.33 -2.80
C ILE A 167 -9.75 -10.68 -4.04
N THR A 168 -9.56 -11.98 -4.30
CA THR A 168 -8.74 -12.46 -5.41
C THR A 168 -9.25 -11.97 -6.77
N SER A 169 -10.55 -12.05 -7.00
CA SER A 169 -11.17 -11.61 -8.25
C SER A 169 -11.17 -10.09 -8.40
N SER A 170 -11.30 -9.33 -7.30
CA SER A 170 -11.19 -7.86 -7.30
C SER A 170 -9.80 -7.39 -7.71
N VAL A 171 -8.73 -7.97 -7.15
CA VAL A 171 -7.36 -7.62 -7.55
C VAL A 171 -7.10 -8.00 -9.02
N LYS A 172 -7.63 -9.15 -9.49
CA LYS A 172 -7.60 -9.53 -10.92
C LYS A 172 -8.37 -8.57 -11.82
N ALA A 173 -9.46 -7.97 -11.34
CA ALA A 173 -10.19 -6.94 -12.09
C ALA A 173 -9.34 -5.67 -12.23
N VAL A 174 -8.78 -5.20 -11.12
CA VAL A 174 -7.91 -4.02 -11.10
C VAL A 174 -6.64 -4.23 -11.92
N GLU A 175 -6.04 -5.42 -11.92
CA GLU A 175 -4.89 -5.76 -12.79
C GLU A 175 -5.24 -5.59 -14.27
N ARG A 176 -6.40 -6.12 -14.71
CA ARG A 176 -6.83 -6.01 -16.11
C ARG A 176 -7.15 -4.58 -16.51
N HIS A 177 -7.70 -3.80 -15.58
CA HIS A 177 -8.06 -2.40 -15.83
C HIS A 177 -6.82 -1.49 -15.87
N LEU A 178 -5.95 -1.56 -14.85
CA LEU A 178 -4.81 -0.66 -14.74
C LEU A 178 -3.64 -1.07 -15.65
N GLN A 179 -3.44 -2.38 -15.86
CA GLN A 179 -2.32 -2.92 -16.65
C GLN A 179 -0.92 -2.49 -16.18
N THR A 180 -0.79 -1.99 -14.95
CA THR A 180 0.47 -1.50 -14.36
C THR A 180 1.18 -2.51 -13.46
N PHE A 181 0.54 -3.63 -13.14
CA PHE A 181 1.10 -4.67 -12.30
C PHE A 181 0.67 -6.06 -12.77
N SER A 182 1.22 -7.09 -12.13
CA SER A 182 0.80 -8.47 -12.38
C SER A 182 0.68 -9.25 -11.08
N HIS A 183 -0.20 -10.24 -11.09
CA HIS A 183 -0.35 -11.19 -9.98
C HIS A 183 0.93 -12.01 -9.76
N ARG A 184 1.13 -12.46 -8.52
CA ARG A 184 2.31 -13.22 -8.12
C ARG A 184 2.49 -14.48 -8.98
N GLU A 185 1.41 -15.16 -9.33
CA GLU A 185 1.44 -16.41 -10.11
C GLU A 185 1.93 -16.21 -11.55
N LYS A 186 1.90 -14.97 -12.06
CA LYS A 186 2.40 -14.61 -13.39
C LYS A 186 3.85 -14.10 -13.35
N LYS A 187 4.39 -13.81 -12.16
CA LYS A 187 5.75 -13.28 -12.01
C LYS A 187 6.75 -14.43 -12.01
N LYS A 188 7.86 -14.26 -12.75
CA LYS A 188 9.00 -15.19 -12.68
C LYS A 188 9.60 -15.12 -11.27
N MET A 189 9.67 -16.27 -10.60
CA MET A 189 10.37 -16.38 -9.32
C MET A 189 11.88 -16.14 -9.54
N PRO A 190 12.50 -15.19 -8.82
CA PRO A 190 13.92 -14.93 -8.98
C PRO A 190 14.77 -16.04 -8.33
N ASP A 191 15.88 -16.41 -8.97
CA ASP A 191 16.76 -17.52 -8.54
C ASP A 191 17.32 -17.35 -7.12
N ILE A 192 17.36 -16.11 -6.61
CA ILE A 192 17.81 -15.77 -5.26
C ILE A 192 16.99 -16.50 -4.17
N LEU A 193 15.72 -16.81 -4.45
CA LEU A 193 14.83 -17.49 -3.50
C LEU A 193 15.19 -18.96 -3.26
N ASN A 194 16.05 -19.55 -4.08
CA ASN A 194 16.56 -20.92 -3.87
C ASN A 194 17.70 -20.98 -2.84
N TRP A 195 18.08 -19.84 -2.27
CA TRP A 195 19.21 -19.76 -1.36
C TRP A 195 18.82 -19.26 0.02
N PHE A 196 19.53 -19.73 1.03
CA PHE A 196 19.51 -19.07 2.33
C PHE A 196 20.20 -17.71 2.21
N GLY A 197 19.52 -16.65 2.63
CA GLY A 197 20.07 -15.29 2.69
C GLY A 197 19.87 -14.67 4.06
N TRP A 198 20.48 -13.51 4.25
CA TRP A 198 20.42 -12.78 5.51
C TRP A 198 20.05 -11.32 5.29
N CYS A 199 19.02 -10.85 6.00
CA CYS A 199 18.67 -9.43 6.06
C CYS A 199 19.21 -8.82 7.35
N THR A 200 19.82 -7.63 7.26
CA THR A 200 20.48 -6.98 8.39
C THR A 200 19.53 -6.31 9.38
N TRP A 201 18.23 -6.19 9.07
CA TRP A 201 17.27 -5.41 9.84
C TRP A 201 17.16 -5.82 11.30
N ASP A 202 16.79 -7.07 11.60
CA ASP A 202 16.59 -7.50 13.00
C ASP A 202 17.90 -7.55 13.80
N ALA A 203 19.05 -7.53 13.13
CA ALA A 203 20.36 -7.52 13.77
C ALA A 203 20.82 -6.12 14.17
N PHE A 204 20.47 -5.08 13.40
CA PHE A 204 21.04 -3.74 13.58
C PHE A 204 20.04 -2.59 13.49
N TYR A 205 18.84 -2.80 12.95
CA TYR A 205 17.95 -1.75 12.50
C TYR A 205 18.73 -0.71 11.69
N THR A 206 18.52 0.58 11.97
CA THR A 206 19.23 1.69 11.32
C THR A 206 20.70 1.80 11.70
N ASN A 207 21.19 1.04 12.69
CA ASN A 207 22.59 1.07 13.15
C ASN A 207 23.51 0.13 12.33
N VAL A 208 23.04 -0.38 11.19
CA VAL A 208 23.86 -1.24 10.32
C VAL A 208 25.15 -0.52 9.86
N THR A 209 26.27 -1.24 9.89
CA THR A 209 27.60 -0.76 9.47
C THR A 209 28.30 -1.81 8.61
N ALA A 210 29.27 -1.41 7.78
CA ALA A 210 30.07 -2.37 7.01
C ALA A 210 30.78 -3.41 7.90
N GLN A 211 31.26 -2.98 9.07
CA GLN A 211 31.90 -3.88 10.03
C GLN A 211 30.90 -4.84 10.69
N GLY A 212 29.71 -4.35 11.06
CA GLY A 212 28.64 -5.17 11.62
C GLY A 212 28.19 -6.28 10.64
N VAL A 213 28.05 -5.95 9.36
CA VAL A 213 27.73 -6.94 8.32
C VAL A 213 28.79 -8.05 8.24
N LYS A 214 30.08 -7.68 8.23
CA LYS A 214 31.19 -8.66 8.21
C LYS A 214 31.17 -9.57 9.44
N GLN A 215 30.96 -8.99 10.62
CA GLN A 215 30.89 -9.74 11.88
C GLN A 215 29.68 -10.68 11.92
N GLY A 216 28.53 -10.24 11.41
CA GLY A 216 27.33 -11.07 11.30
C GLY A 216 27.54 -12.28 10.39
N LEU A 217 28.17 -12.09 9.22
CA LEU A 217 28.53 -13.18 8.32
C LEU A 217 29.49 -14.18 8.97
N GLN A 218 30.53 -13.70 9.64
CA GLN A 218 31.46 -14.55 10.38
C GLN A 218 30.77 -15.32 11.51
N SER A 219 29.81 -14.70 12.20
CA SER A 219 29.02 -15.33 13.26
C SER A 219 28.15 -16.46 12.71
N LEU A 220 27.45 -16.22 11.59
CA LEU A 220 26.65 -17.23 10.90
C LEU A 220 27.50 -18.41 10.45
N GLU A 221 28.67 -18.16 9.85
CA GLU A 221 29.60 -19.21 9.43
C GLU A 221 30.10 -20.05 10.60
N LYS A 222 30.44 -19.41 11.73
CA LYS A 222 30.80 -20.11 12.98
C LYS A 222 29.63 -20.96 13.51
N GLY A 223 28.40 -20.51 13.30
CA GLY A 223 27.18 -21.25 13.59
C GLY A 223 26.84 -22.37 12.59
N GLY A 224 27.67 -22.58 11.55
CA GLY A 224 27.48 -23.61 10.55
C GLY A 224 26.56 -23.22 9.39
N VAL A 225 26.22 -21.93 9.24
CA VAL A 225 25.34 -21.43 8.19
C VAL A 225 26.03 -20.37 7.35
N SER A 226 26.01 -20.52 6.03
CA SER A 226 26.61 -19.55 5.10
C SER A 226 25.54 -18.95 4.17
N PRO A 227 25.08 -17.71 4.41
CA PRO A 227 24.22 -16.99 3.48
C PRO A 227 24.82 -16.92 2.08
N ARG A 228 23.97 -16.95 1.06
CA ARG A 228 24.35 -16.78 -0.35
C ARG A 228 23.96 -15.42 -0.91
N PHE A 229 23.19 -14.66 -0.16
CA PHE A 229 22.93 -13.26 -0.43
C PHE A 229 22.72 -12.52 0.89
N VAL A 230 22.97 -11.22 0.85
CA VAL A 230 22.76 -10.31 1.97
C VAL A 230 21.90 -9.15 1.50
N ILE A 231 20.85 -8.84 2.26
CA ILE A 231 20.07 -7.61 2.11
C ILE A 231 20.58 -6.65 3.19
N ILE A 232 21.25 -5.60 2.77
CA ILE A 232 21.58 -4.47 3.65
C ILE A 232 20.33 -3.61 3.73
N ASP A 233 19.60 -3.76 4.83
CA ASP A 233 18.36 -3.04 5.12
C ASP A 233 18.65 -1.58 5.55
N ASP A 234 17.61 -0.85 5.92
CA ASP A 234 17.64 0.59 6.17
C ASP A 234 18.78 1.04 7.13
N GLY A 235 19.34 2.21 6.82
CA GLY A 235 20.44 2.83 7.55
C GLY A 235 21.77 2.86 6.80
N TRP A 236 21.91 2.25 5.61
CA TRP A 236 23.15 2.34 4.83
C TRP A 236 23.21 3.58 3.93
N GLN A 237 22.05 4.08 3.49
CA GLN A 237 21.93 5.16 2.53
C GLN A 237 22.07 6.55 3.17
N SER A 238 22.29 7.56 2.33
CA SER A 238 22.40 8.96 2.73
C SER A 238 21.02 9.57 2.95
N VAL A 239 20.80 10.04 4.18
CA VAL A 239 19.56 10.72 4.58
C VAL A 239 19.89 12.02 5.30
N ALA A 240 19.01 13.01 5.21
CA ALA A 240 19.13 14.27 5.93
C ALA A 240 17.74 14.81 6.30
N MET A 241 17.68 15.61 7.35
CA MET A 241 16.48 16.37 7.69
C MET A 241 16.37 17.60 6.80
N ASP A 242 15.16 18.02 6.45
CA ASP A 242 14.98 19.33 5.83
C ASP A 242 15.45 20.45 6.77
N PRO A 243 15.88 21.62 6.26
CA PRO A 243 16.34 22.73 7.09
C PRO A 243 15.33 23.19 8.16
N VAL A 244 14.04 22.99 7.91
CA VAL A 244 12.93 23.33 8.83
C VAL A 244 12.25 22.08 9.41
N GLY A 245 12.84 20.91 9.24
CA GLY A 245 12.29 19.66 9.74
C GLY A 245 12.31 19.60 11.27
N ILE A 246 11.28 18.99 11.85
CA ILE A 246 11.22 18.72 13.29
C ILE A 246 11.49 17.23 13.47
N ALA A 247 12.49 16.90 14.30
CA ALA A 247 12.79 15.51 14.63
C ALA A 247 11.56 14.83 15.27
N CYS A 248 11.10 13.74 14.69
CA CYS A 248 10.09 12.89 15.30
C CYS A 248 10.76 11.61 15.78
N LEU A 249 11.20 11.65 17.05
CA LEU A 249 11.74 10.48 17.73
C LEU A 249 10.56 9.70 18.32
N SER A 250 10.33 8.48 17.84
CA SER A 250 9.46 7.53 18.56
C SER A 250 10.27 6.30 18.96
N ASP A 251 10.01 5.77 20.16
CA ASP A 251 10.72 4.61 20.69
C ASP A 251 10.60 3.43 19.71
N ASN A 252 11.72 2.75 19.47
CA ASN A 252 11.83 1.62 18.53
C ASN A 252 11.42 1.95 17.08
N SER A 253 11.73 3.16 16.62
CA SER A 253 11.49 3.55 15.23
C SER A 253 12.64 4.32 14.61
N ALA A 254 12.84 4.15 13.30
CA ALA A 254 13.70 5.03 12.51
C ALA A 254 13.22 6.49 12.67
N ASN A 255 14.15 7.44 12.73
CA ASN A 255 13.80 8.86 12.71
C ASN A 255 13.08 9.18 11.39
N PHE A 256 11.76 9.32 11.46
CA PHE A 256 10.88 9.48 10.31
C PHE A 256 11.00 10.86 9.63
N ALA A 257 11.78 11.78 10.20
CA ALA A 257 11.97 13.13 9.68
C ALA A 257 13.11 13.22 8.65
N ASN A 258 13.98 12.21 8.57
CA ASN A 258 15.08 12.20 7.61
C ASN A 258 14.58 11.73 6.24
N ARG A 259 14.87 12.52 5.20
CA ARG A 259 14.55 12.22 3.81
C ARG A 259 15.74 11.57 3.12
N LEU A 260 15.46 10.69 2.17
CA LEU A 260 16.45 10.16 1.24
C LEU A 260 17.01 11.31 0.40
N THR A 261 18.28 11.66 0.59
CA THR A 261 18.95 12.67 -0.24
C THR A 261 19.67 12.04 -1.42
N HIS A 262 20.19 10.83 -1.23
CA HIS A 262 20.84 10.06 -2.29
C HIS A 262 20.70 8.55 -2.07
N ILE A 263 20.52 7.80 -3.15
CA ILE A 263 20.69 6.34 -3.18
C ILE A 263 22.19 6.02 -3.27
N ARG A 264 22.93 6.44 -2.24
CA ARG A 264 24.37 6.24 -2.08
C ARG A 264 24.67 6.02 -0.62
N GLU A 265 25.74 5.30 -0.34
CA GLU A 265 26.11 4.99 1.02
C GLU A 265 26.42 6.22 1.85
N ASN A 266 26.11 6.14 3.14
CA ASN A 266 26.58 7.10 4.15
C ASN A 266 27.96 6.68 4.69
N HIS A 267 28.48 7.49 5.61
CA HIS A 267 29.79 7.31 6.21
C HIS A 267 30.03 5.92 6.83
N LYS A 268 29.00 5.18 7.25
CA LYS A 268 29.16 3.84 7.87
C LYS A 268 29.63 2.75 6.90
N PHE A 269 29.56 3.03 5.60
CA PHE A 269 29.93 2.11 4.53
C PHE A 269 31.02 2.68 3.60
N GLN A 270 31.53 3.88 3.90
CA GLN A 270 32.71 4.42 3.25
C GLN A 270 33.98 3.92 3.95
N LYS A 271 35.00 3.54 3.19
CA LYS A 271 36.26 2.95 3.70
C LYS A 271 36.91 3.78 4.81
N ASN A 272 36.87 5.11 4.67
CA ASN A 272 37.37 6.08 5.65
C ASN A 272 36.25 7.02 6.12
N GLY A 273 35.01 6.55 6.13
CA GLY A 273 33.85 7.40 6.36
C GLY A 273 33.87 8.06 7.74
N ARG A 274 33.48 9.34 7.76
CA ARG A 274 33.31 10.13 8.97
C ARG A 274 31.96 10.83 8.90
N GLU A 275 31.27 10.90 10.03
CA GLU A 275 30.00 11.61 10.09
C GLU A 275 30.15 13.07 9.62
N GLY A 276 29.20 13.57 8.84
CA GLY A 276 29.25 14.91 8.25
C GLY A 276 30.20 15.06 7.04
N HIS A 277 31.00 14.05 6.70
CA HIS A 277 31.90 14.06 5.56
C HIS A 277 31.51 13.03 4.51
N ARG A 278 31.73 13.36 3.25
CA ARG A 278 31.46 12.48 2.11
C ARG A 278 32.73 12.25 1.31
N GLU A 279 33.07 10.98 1.11
CA GLU A 279 33.99 10.56 0.06
C GLU A 279 33.22 10.34 -1.24
N ASP A 280 33.63 10.99 -2.33
CA ASP A 280 32.96 10.88 -3.64
C ASP A 280 33.52 9.77 -4.55
N ASP A 281 34.68 9.18 -4.18
CA ASP A 281 35.26 8.05 -4.90
C ASP A 281 34.41 6.77 -4.71
N PRO A 282 33.72 6.26 -5.74
CA PRO A 282 32.87 5.09 -5.63
C PRO A 282 33.64 3.82 -5.21
N ALA A 283 34.95 3.76 -5.52
CA ALA A 283 35.80 2.63 -5.14
C ALA A 283 36.04 2.57 -3.63
N LYS A 284 35.77 3.66 -2.90
CA LYS A 284 35.85 3.74 -1.44
C LYS A 284 34.47 3.71 -0.77
N GLY A 285 33.40 3.63 -1.55
CA GLY A 285 32.01 3.53 -1.08
C GLY A 285 31.57 2.09 -0.82
N LEU A 286 30.27 1.83 -1.05
CA LEU A 286 29.67 0.51 -0.84
C LEU A 286 30.35 -0.60 -1.66
N ALA A 287 30.85 -0.26 -2.86
CA ALA A 287 31.53 -1.20 -3.75
C ALA A 287 32.75 -1.87 -3.08
N HIS A 288 33.49 -1.14 -2.25
CA HIS A 288 34.61 -1.71 -1.49
C HIS A 288 34.15 -2.83 -0.56
N VAL A 289 33.07 -2.58 0.18
CA VAL A 289 32.47 -3.51 1.14
C VAL A 289 31.93 -4.74 0.41
N VAL A 290 31.20 -4.53 -0.70
CA VAL A 290 30.66 -5.61 -1.52
C VAL A 290 31.76 -6.51 -2.07
N ASN A 291 32.82 -5.92 -2.65
CA ASN A 291 33.94 -6.69 -3.21
C ASN A 291 34.67 -7.50 -2.14
N GLU A 292 34.88 -6.93 -0.96
CA GLU A 292 35.53 -7.64 0.15
C GLU A 292 34.67 -8.81 0.66
N ILE A 293 33.36 -8.59 0.83
CA ILE A 293 32.45 -9.63 1.32
C ILE A 293 32.33 -10.74 0.27
N LYS A 294 32.11 -10.42 -1.01
CA LYS A 294 32.05 -11.42 -2.10
C LYS A 294 33.35 -12.19 -2.28
N GLY A 295 34.50 -11.58 -1.99
CA GLY A 295 35.79 -12.26 -2.05
C GLY A 295 36.04 -13.25 -0.89
N LYS A 296 35.39 -13.05 0.26
CA LYS A 296 35.58 -13.89 1.47
C LYS A 296 34.47 -14.93 1.65
N HIS A 297 33.27 -14.61 1.21
CA HIS A 297 32.07 -15.42 1.40
C HIS A 297 31.53 -15.85 0.05
N GLN A 298 30.93 -17.05 -0.02
CA GLN A 298 30.38 -17.59 -1.26
C GLN A 298 29.00 -16.98 -1.61
N LEU A 299 28.91 -15.65 -1.59
CA LEU A 299 27.74 -14.89 -2.00
C LEU A 299 27.58 -14.91 -3.52
N LYS A 300 26.33 -14.89 -4.00
CA LYS A 300 25.97 -14.75 -5.42
C LYS A 300 25.89 -13.29 -5.84
#